data_AF-A0A954R6I0-F1
#
_entry.id   AF-A0A954R6I0-F1
#
_cell.length_a   1.000
_cell.length_b   1.000
_cell.length_c   1.000
_cell.angle_alpha   90.00
_cell.angle_beta   90.00
_cell.angle_gamma   90.00
#
_symmetry.space_group_name_H-M   'P 1'
#
loop_
_entity.id
_entity.type
_entity.pdbx_description
1 polymer ?
#
loop_
_entity_poly.entity_id
_entity_poly.type
_entity_poly.pdbx_seq_one_letter_code
_entity_poly.pdbx_strand_id
1 'polypeptide(L)'
;MKSLGYEECGDDTLEVDFEKLALYGSGLMYSHVARQLPDGRWSSKLGQLQDIVHTTVDAISGGDYGEVVQFLKRPRYIEKR
;
A
#
# COMPACT_ATOMS: atom_id res chain seq x y z
N MET A 1 -12.24 -2.46 -5.63
CA MET A 1 -11.44 -1.26 -5.25
C MET A 1 -12.26 0.02 -5.29
N LYS A 2 -13.01 0.34 -6.36
CA LYS A 2 -13.96 1.48 -6.35
C LYS A 2 -15.02 1.42 -5.24
N SER A 3 -15.37 0.24 -4.74
CA SER A 3 -16.35 0.04 -3.64
C SER A 3 -15.83 0.41 -2.25
N LEU A 4 -14.55 0.74 -2.09
CA LEU A 4 -13.93 1.10 -0.79
C LEU A 4 -13.48 2.57 -0.71
N GLY A 5 -13.86 3.39 -1.71
CA GLY A 5 -13.49 4.80 -1.79
C GLY A 5 -12.04 5.06 -2.21
N TYR A 6 -11.34 4.04 -2.72
CA TYR A 6 -9.99 4.19 -3.25
C TYR A 6 -10.01 4.61 -4.71
N GLU A 7 -9.15 5.58 -5.05
CA GLU A 7 -8.84 6.02 -6.40
C GLU A 7 -7.35 5.77 -6.71
N GLU A 8 -7.00 5.71 -7.99
CA GLU A 8 -5.62 5.57 -8.43
C GLU A 8 -4.81 6.83 -8.13
N CYS A 9 -3.55 6.67 -7.71
CA CYS A 9 -2.62 7.78 -7.58
C CYS A 9 -1.26 7.43 -8.21
N GLY A 10 -0.46 8.46 -8.49
CA GLY A 10 0.75 8.34 -9.31
C GLY A 10 2.01 7.91 -8.55
N ASP A 11 2.03 7.99 -7.22
CA ASP A 11 3.25 7.82 -6.44
C ASP A 11 3.01 7.35 -4.99
N ASP A 12 4.12 7.00 -4.35
CA ASP A 12 4.22 6.58 -2.95
C ASP A 12 4.43 7.75 -1.97
N THR A 13 4.37 9.01 -2.42
CA THR A 13 4.61 10.19 -1.58
C THR A 13 3.63 10.25 -0.40
N LEU A 14 4.13 10.47 0.81
CA LEU A 14 3.27 10.61 2.00
C LEU A 14 2.39 11.86 1.89
N GLU A 15 1.07 11.66 1.88
CA GLU A 15 0.07 12.72 1.96
C GLU A 15 -0.68 12.59 3.30
N VAL A 16 -0.57 13.59 4.18
CA VAL A 16 -1.07 13.52 5.57
C VAL A 16 -2.57 13.20 5.65
N ASP A 17 -3.34 13.70 4.69
CA ASP A 17 -4.80 13.56 4.62
C ASP A 17 -5.24 12.29 3.90
N PHE A 18 -4.31 11.46 3.39
CA PHE A 18 -4.63 10.27 2.61
C PHE A 18 -4.02 8.99 3.19
N GLU A 19 -4.79 7.91 3.10
CA GLU A 19 -4.30 6.56 3.26
C GLU A 19 -3.94 6.03 1.87
N LYS A 20 -2.69 5.56 1.71
CA LYS A 20 -2.22 4.98 0.46
C LYS A 20 -2.03 3.47 0.56
N LEU A 21 -2.27 2.79 -0.54
CA LEU A 21 -1.97 1.38 -0.74
C LEU A 21 -1.03 1.22 -1.95
N ALA A 22 -0.06 0.32 -1.82
CA ALA A 22 0.77 -0.16 -2.91
C ALA A 22 0.35 -1.59 -3.21
N LEU A 23 -0.05 -1.85 -4.46
CA LEU A 23 -0.37 -3.19 -4.93
C LEU A 23 0.88 -3.79 -5.59
N TYR A 24 1.18 -5.04 -5.23
CA TYR A 24 2.29 -5.79 -5.80
C TYR A 24 1.76 -6.96 -6.62
N GLY A 25 2.45 -7.25 -7.72
CA GLY A 25 2.03 -8.28 -8.64
C GLY A 25 3.07 -8.66 -9.68
N SER A 26 2.70 -9.63 -10.51
CA SER A 26 3.48 -10.06 -11.66
C SER A 26 2.55 -10.28 -12.85
N GLY A 27 2.89 -9.68 -13.99
CA GLY A 27 2.05 -9.69 -15.18
C GLY A 27 0.69 -9.03 -14.93
N LEU A 28 -0.39 -9.80 -15.08
CA LEU A 28 -1.78 -9.31 -14.94
C LEU A 28 -2.40 -9.61 -13.56
N MET A 29 -1.64 -10.18 -12.61
CA MET A 29 -2.15 -10.59 -11.30
C MET A 29 -1.51 -9.80 -10.16
N TYR A 30 -2.38 -9.32 -9.26
CA TYR A 30 -1.99 -8.73 -7.98
C TYR A 30 -1.99 -9.82 -6.90
N SER A 31 -0.91 -9.91 -6.13
CA SER A 31 -0.73 -10.93 -5.09
C SER A 31 -0.63 -10.36 -3.69
N HIS A 32 -0.09 -9.15 -3.53
CA HIS A 32 0.13 -8.53 -2.23
C HIS A 32 -0.28 -7.05 -2.20
N VAL A 33 -0.47 -6.53 -0.99
CA VAL A 33 -0.76 -5.12 -0.73
C VAL A 33 0.02 -4.64 0.49
N ALA A 34 0.58 -3.44 0.39
CA ALA A 34 1.13 -2.70 1.52
C ALA A 34 0.33 -1.43 1.75
N ARG A 35 0.16 -1.02 3.01
CA ARG A 35 -0.45 0.24 3.42
C ARG A 35 0.60 1.21 3.92
N GLN A 36 0.53 2.47 3.50
CA GLN A 36 1.39 3.52 4.02
C GLN A 36 0.96 3.96 5.43
N LEU A 37 1.91 4.01 6.34
CA LEU A 37 1.76 4.46 7.71
C LEU A 37 1.88 6.00 7.80
N PRO A 38 1.44 6.63 8.90
CA PRO A 38 1.52 8.08 9.07
C PRO A 38 2.95 8.65 9.09
N ASP A 39 3.96 7.80 9.30
CA ASP A 39 5.38 8.16 9.30
C ASP A 39 6.07 7.92 7.94
N GLY A 40 5.30 7.56 6.91
CA GLY A 40 5.79 7.33 5.55
C GLY A 40 6.31 5.91 5.29
N ARG A 41 6.48 5.08 6.33
CA ARG A 41 6.81 3.66 6.17
C ARG A 41 5.62 2.88 5.64
N TRP A 42 5.85 1.64 5.25
CA TRP A 42 4.85 0.77 4.67
C TRP A 42 4.67 -0.49 5.50
N SER A 43 3.43 -0.95 5.61
CA SER A 43 3.08 -2.17 6.33
C SER A 43 2.39 -3.15 5.40
N SER A 44 2.90 -4.38 5.32
CA SER A 44 2.34 -5.47 4.52
C SER A 44 2.21 -6.74 5.35
N LYS A 45 1.37 -7.67 4.90
CA LYS A 45 1.29 -9.01 5.53
C LYS A 45 2.29 -9.96 4.88
N LEU A 46 2.99 -10.71 5.71
CA LEU A 46 3.79 -11.86 5.34
C LEU A 46 3.01 -13.12 5.69
N GLY A 47 2.32 -13.67 4.68
CA GLY A 47 1.35 -14.76 4.88
C GLY A 47 0.17 -14.33 5.76
N GLN A 48 -0.39 -15.27 6.53
CA GLN A 48 -1.60 -15.00 7.33
C GLN A 48 -1.32 -14.33 8.68
N LEU A 49 -0.08 -14.34 9.18
CA LEU A 49 0.18 -14.21 10.62
C LEU A 49 1.08 -13.05 11.05
N GLN A 50 1.81 -12.39 10.13
CA GLN A 50 2.74 -11.33 10.54
C GLN A 50 2.64 -10.10 9.64
N ASP A 51 2.36 -8.95 10.25
CA ASP A 51 2.57 -7.66 9.62
C ASP A 51 4.06 -7.30 9.70
N ILE A 52 4.66 -6.95 8.57
CA ILE A 52 6.02 -6.41 8.49
C ILE A 52 5.95 -4.92 8.21
N VAL A 53 6.96 -4.18 8.66
CA VAL A 53 7.12 -2.74 8.37
C VAL A 53 8.43 -2.53 7.61
N HIS A 54 8.38 -1.78 6.52
CA HIS A 54 9.50 -1.50 5.65
C HIS A 54 9.56 -0.03 5.25
N THR A 55 10.75 0.46 4.91
CA THR A 55 11.01 1.90 4.75
C THR A 55 10.50 2.45 3.42
N THR A 56 10.63 1.68 2.33
CA THR A 56 10.22 2.08 0.98
C THR A 56 9.38 0.99 0.35
N VAL A 57 8.56 1.33 -0.65
CA VAL A 57 7.74 0.34 -1.37
C VAL A 57 8.60 -0.73 -2.05
N ASP A 58 9.77 -0.34 -2.56
CA ASP A 58 10.69 -1.26 -3.23
C ASP A 58 11.43 -2.22 -2.30
N ALA A 59 11.40 -1.98 -0.99
CA ALA A 59 12.16 -2.78 -0.01
C ALA A 59 11.72 -4.25 0.05
N ILE A 60 10.52 -4.56 -0.44
CA ILE A 60 9.99 -5.91 -0.54
C ILE A 60 9.63 -6.32 -1.98
N SER A 61 9.97 -5.50 -2.97
CA SER A 61 9.71 -5.81 -4.38
C SER A 61 10.58 -6.97 -4.86
N GLY A 62 10.07 -7.68 -5.88
CA GLY A 62 10.68 -8.87 -6.45
C GLY A 62 10.29 -10.17 -5.72
N GLY A 63 10.90 -11.27 -6.13
CA GLY A 63 10.66 -12.60 -5.55
C GLY A 63 9.17 -12.97 -5.49
N ASP A 64 8.71 -13.42 -4.33
CA ASP A 64 7.32 -13.84 -4.10
C ASP A 64 6.32 -12.67 -4.03
N TYR A 65 6.79 -11.46 -3.73
CA TYR A 65 5.93 -10.27 -3.62
C TYR A 65 5.59 -9.68 -4.98
N GLY A 66 6.49 -9.81 -5.96
CA GLY A 66 6.36 -9.17 -7.28
C GLY A 66 6.75 -7.70 -7.25
N GLU A 67 6.42 -6.97 -8.32
CA GLU A 67 6.75 -5.55 -8.46
C GLU A 67 5.56 -4.68 -8.06
N VAL A 68 5.83 -3.43 -7.68
CA VAL A 68 4.77 -2.43 -7.50
C VAL A 68 4.12 -2.15 -8.84
N VAL A 69 2.81 -2.37 -8.91
CA VAL A 69 2.03 -2.27 -10.15
C VAL A 69 1.06 -1.10 -10.13
N GLN A 70 0.60 -0.68 -8.96
CA GLN A 70 -0.36 0.42 -8.82
C GLN A 70 -0.35 1.00 -7.41
N PHE A 71 -0.55 2.32 -7.33
CA PHE A 71 -0.87 2.99 -6.07
C PHE A 71 -2.33 3.40 -6.03
N LEU A 72 -2.93 3.26 -4.87
CA LEU A 72 -4.27 3.72 -4.58
C LEU A 72 -4.24 4.67 -3.40
N LYS A 73 -5.13 5.66 -3.39
CA LYS A 73 -5.34 6.52 -2.22
C LYS A 73 -6.81 6.73 -1.89
N ARG A 74 -7.08 7.06 -0.64
CA ARG A 74 -8.38 7.57 -0.17
C ARG A 74 -8.20 8.57 0.96
N PRO A 75 -9.15 9.49 1.19
CA PRO A 75 -9.11 10.37 2.37
C PRO A 75 -9.05 9.57 3.68
N ARG A 76 -8.19 9.98 4.61
CA ARG A 76 -8.22 9.46 5.99
C ARG A 76 -9.48 9.99 6.66
N TYR A 77 -10.33 9.10 7.14
CA TYR A 77 -11.35 9.49 8.09
C TYR A 77 -10.64 9.83 9.41
N ILE A 78 -10.52 11.12 9.69
CA ILE A 78 -10.19 11.59 11.03
C ILE A 78 -11.47 11.35 11.85
N GLU A 79 -11.49 10.35 12.72
CA GLU A 79 -12.47 10.33 13.81
C GLU A 79 -12.33 11.65 14.56
N LYS A 80 -13.33 12.53 14.45
CA LYS A 80 -13.45 13.69 15.32
C LYS A 80 -13.57 13.15 16.75
N ARG A 81 -12.48 13.18 17.50
CA ARG A 81 -12.51 13.03 18.95
C ARG A 81 -13.31 14.17 19.58
#